data_AF-A0A953FDJ7-F1
#
_entry.id   AF-A0A953FDJ7-F1
#
_cell.length_a   1.000
_cell.length_b   1.000
_cell.length_c   1.000
_cell.angle_alpha   90.00
_cell.angle_beta   90.00
_cell.angle_gamma   90.00
#
_symmetry.space_group_name_H-M   'P 1'
#
loop_
_entity.id
_entity.type
_entity.pdbx_description
1 polymer ?
#
loop_
_entity_poly.entity_id
_entity_poly.type
_entity_poly.pdbx_seq_one_letter_code
_entity_poly.pdbx_strand_id
1 'polypeptide(L)'
;MFSRAHAFAPMLFLGMVTIVLCLAAPECHAQRKSKGKKKEVQQQDQPTSVDPAKVNKTYAPKRKKEGPVKVTYDAQKNWKARKAELKKTRLKNERQADLNDISKPPYFGHKKPPKKNPPDKMKYCRTCGIRH
;
A
#
# COMPACT_ATOMS: atom_id res chain seq x y z
N MET A 1 64.60 41.00 -1.09
CA MET A 1 63.59 40.29 -0.27
C MET A 1 62.22 40.94 -0.51
N PHE A 2 61.16 40.15 -0.40
CA PHE A 2 59.72 40.47 -0.61
C PHE A 2 59.27 40.49 -2.07
N SER A 3 58.82 39.37 -2.64
CA SER A 3 57.55 38.62 -2.42
C SER A 3 56.34 39.37 -2.97
N ARG A 4 55.87 38.94 -4.14
CA ARG A 4 54.58 39.28 -4.75
C ARG A 4 53.82 37.96 -4.88
N ALA A 5 52.75 37.81 -4.11
CA ALA A 5 51.89 36.64 -4.16
C ALA A 5 50.44 37.06 -4.39
N HIS A 6 49.73 36.17 -5.09
CA HIS A 6 48.27 36.00 -5.16
C HIS A 6 47.49 36.88 -6.13
N ALA A 7 47.14 36.28 -7.27
CA ALA A 7 45.91 36.59 -8.00
C ALA A 7 45.45 35.35 -8.77
N PHE A 8 44.84 34.36 -8.09
CA PHE A 8 44.23 33.20 -8.76
C PHE A 8 43.17 32.52 -7.88
N ALA A 9 42.04 33.17 -7.57
CA ALA A 9 40.92 32.49 -6.91
C ALA A 9 39.54 33.20 -6.93
N PRO A 10 38.92 33.52 -8.09
CA PRO A 10 37.46 33.72 -8.08
C PRO A 10 36.65 32.75 -8.94
N MET A 11 37.27 31.96 -9.83
CA MET A 11 36.51 31.17 -10.83
C MET A 11 35.89 29.86 -10.31
N LEU A 12 36.36 29.31 -9.19
CA LEU A 12 35.89 28.00 -8.69
C LEU A 12 34.65 28.09 -7.79
N PHE A 13 34.35 29.27 -7.21
CA PHE A 13 33.20 29.43 -6.32
C PHE A 13 31.88 29.60 -7.07
N LEU A 14 31.88 30.23 -8.25
CA LEU A 14 30.66 30.40 -9.05
C LEU A 14 30.15 29.08 -9.67
N GLY A 15 31.03 28.14 -10.00
CA GLY A 15 30.66 26.85 -10.57
C GLY A 15 30.01 25.88 -9.57
N MET A 16 30.38 25.96 -8.29
CA MET A 16 29.80 25.10 -7.25
C MET A 16 28.38 25.54 -6.85
N VAL A 17 28.08 26.85 -6.88
CA VAL A 17 26.76 27.38 -6.50
C VAL A 17 25.69 27.04 -7.53
N THR A 18 26.04 26.98 -8.82
CA THR A 18 25.08 26.62 -9.89
C THR A 18 24.70 25.14 -9.87
N ILE A 19 25.63 24.25 -9.50
CA ILE A 19 25.35 22.80 -9.42
C ILE A 19 24.40 22.48 -8.26
N VAL A 20 24.51 23.17 -7.11
CA VAL A 20 23.62 22.94 -5.95
C VAL A 20 22.19 23.45 -6.23
N LEU A 21 22.02 24.48 -7.06
CA LEU A 21 20.70 25.05 -7.35
C LEU A 21 19.86 24.15 -8.30
N CYS A 22 20.50 23.36 -9.17
CA CYS A 22 19.81 22.49 -10.13
C CYS A 22 19.25 21.18 -9.53
N LEU A 23 19.69 20.75 -8.35
CA LEU A 23 19.21 19.52 -7.70
C LEU A 23 18.00 19.73 -6.76
N ALA A 24 17.48 20.95 -6.66
CA ALA A 24 16.37 21.31 -5.76
C ALA A 24 15.04 21.60 -6.49
N ALA A 25 14.71 20.85 -7.55
CA ALA A 25 13.39 20.92 -8.17
C ALA A 25 12.43 19.90 -7.51
N PRO A 26 11.40 20.34 -6.75
CA PRO A 26 10.39 19.42 -6.23
C PRO A 26 9.40 19.02 -7.35
N GLU A 27 9.23 17.71 -7.53
CA GLU A 27 8.19 17.13 -8.38
C GLU A 27 6.80 17.41 -7.82
N CYS A 28 6.09 18.37 -8.42
CA CYS A 28 4.71 18.69 -8.09
C CYS A 28 3.73 17.70 -8.75
N HIS A 29 3.53 16.54 -8.13
CA HIS A 29 2.41 15.65 -8.47
C HIS A 29 1.09 16.20 -7.89
N ALA A 30 0.43 17.09 -8.64
CA ALA A 30 -0.93 17.52 -8.34
C ALA A 30 -1.93 16.37 -8.61
N GLN A 31 -2.28 15.65 -7.55
CA GLN A 31 -3.35 14.65 -7.57
C GLN A 31 -4.72 15.33 -7.72
N ARG A 32 -5.36 15.12 -8.87
CA ARG A 32 -6.72 15.57 -9.20
C ARG A 32 -7.74 15.04 -8.18
N LYS A 33 -8.25 15.92 -7.31
CA LYS A 33 -9.29 15.59 -6.32
C LYS A 33 -10.68 15.45 -6.96
N SER A 34 -11.13 14.19 -6.95
CA SER A 34 -12.47 13.67 -6.65
C SER A 34 -13.72 14.57 -6.64
N LYS A 35 -14.73 14.06 -7.37
CA LYS A 35 -16.15 13.81 -6.97
C LYS A 35 -17.11 15.01 -6.81
N GLY A 36 -18.01 15.09 -7.79
CA GLY A 36 -19.43 15.36 -7.56
C GLY A 36 -20.28 14.28 -8.23
N LYS A 37 -20.59 13.18 -7.52
CA LYS A 37 -21.64 12.24 -7.95
C LYS A 37 -22.58 12.07 -6.77
N LYS A 38 -23.79 12.65 -6.90
CA LYS A 38 -24.91 12.50 -5.98
C LYS A 38 -25.07 11.00 -5.65
N LYS A 39 -25.07 10.67 -4.36
CA LYS A 39 -25.58 9.39 -3.87
C LYS A 39 -27.09 9.42 -4.02
N GLU A 40 -27.59 8.81 -5.08
CA GLU A 40 -28.96 8.31 -5.10
C GLU A 40 -29.00 7.05 -4.21
N VAL A 41 -29.90 7.05 -3.23
CA VAL A 41 -30.13 5.91 -2.34
C VAL A 41 -30.83 4.85 -3.20
N GLN A 42 -30.07 3.88 -3.71
CA GLN A 42 -30.66 2.69 -4.33
C GLN A 42 -31.29 1.84 -3.22
N GLN A 43 -32.62 1.91 -3.14
CA GLN A 43 -33.46 1.01 -2.38
C GLN A 43 -33.22 -0.41 -2.94
N GLN A 44 -32.66 -1.29 -2.12
CA GLN A 44 -32.39 -2.68 -2.52
C GLN A 44 -33.70 -3.46 -2.43
N ASP A 45 -34.40 -3.59 -3.55
CA ASP A 45 -35.54 -4.49 -3.66
C ASP A 45 -35.07 -5.94 -3.44
N GLN A 46 -35.75 -6.64 -2.54
CA GLN A 46 -35.52 -8.07 -2.33
C GLN A 46 -36.08 -8.85 -3.52
N PRO A 47 -35.34 -9.85 -4.05
CA PRO A 47 -35.83 -10.62 -5.19
C PRO A 47 -37.08 -11.40 -4.84
N THR A 48 -38.14 -11.21 -5.62
CA THR A 48 -39.37 -12.01 -5.56
C THR A 48 -39.29 -13.16 -6.57
N SER A 49 -40.12 -14.21 -6.40
CA SER A 49 -40.06 -15.40 -7.27
C SER A 49 -40.41 -15.12 -8.74
N VAL A 50 -41.01 -13.97 -9.02
CA VAL A 50 -41.41 -13.53 -10.36
C VAL A 50 -40.27 -12.79 -11.06
N ASP A 51 -39.39 -12.13 -10.30
CA ASP A 51 -38.24 -11.37 -10.82
C ASP A 51 -36.94 -11.80 -10.11
N PRO A 52 -36.20 -12.79 -10.66
CA PRO A 52 -34.93 -13.19 -10.08
C PRO A 52 -33.96 -12.01 -10.05
N ALA A 53 -33.26 -11.83 -8.91
CA ALA A 53 -32.29 -10.75 -8.72
C ALA A 53 -31.33 -10.69 -9.91
N LYS A 54 -31.38 -9.59 -10.66
CA LYS A 54 -30.42 -9.31 -11.73
C LYS A 54 -29.05 -9.16 -11.07
N VAL A 55 -28.19 -10.15 -11.24
CA VAL A 55 -26.80 -10.10 -10.76
C VAL A 55 -26.15 -8.88 -11.37
N ASN A 56 -25.93 -7.84 -10.56
CA ASN A 56 -25.14 -6.69 -10.94
C ASN A 56 -23.76 -7.22 -11.32
N LYS A 57 -23.47 -7.27 -12.63
CA LYS A 57 -22.17 -7.69 -13.15
C LYS A 57 -21.18 -6.63 -12.68
N THR A 58 -20.51 -6.89 -11.56
CA THR A 58 -19.43 -6.05 -11.06
C THR A 58 -18.45 -5.86 -12.20
N TYR A 59 -18.36 -4.63 -12.73
CA TYR A 59 -17.47 -4.27 -13.83
C TYR A 59 -16.04 -4.31 -13.29
N ALA A 60 -15.48 -5.51 -13.14
CA ALA A 60 -14.06 -5.69 -12.92
C ALA A 60 -13.36 -5.55 -14.28
N PRO A 61 -12.27 -4.79 -14.38
CA PRO A 61 -11.51 -4.69 -15.61
C PRO A 61 -11.06 -6.10 -16.02
N LYS A 62 -11.50 -6.54 -17.21
CA LYS A 62 -11.05 -7.82 -17.79
C LYS A 62 -9.54 -7.77 -17.95
N ARG A 63 -8.81 -8.57 -17.17
CA ARG A 63 -7.37 -8.71 -17.36
C ARG A 63 -7.11 -9.29 -18.75
N LYS A 64 -6.21 -8.67 -19.52
CA LYS A 64 -5.75 -9.23 -20.79
C LYS A 64 -5.10 -10.58 -20.50
N LYS A 65 -5.61 -11.66 -21.12
CA LYS A 65 -4.93 -12.96 -21.07
C LYS A 65 -3.64 -12.81 -21.86
N GLU A 66 -2.51 -12.96 -21.19
CA GLU A 66 -1.23 -13.05 -21.87
C GLU A 66 -1.24 -14.30 -22.76
N GLY A 67 -0.75 -14.17 -23.98
CA GLY A 67 -0.69 -15.26 -24.95
C GLY A 67 0.23 -16.41 -24.48
N PRO A 68 0.28 -17.52 -25.21
CA PRO A 68 1.15 -18.65 -24.86
C PRO A 68 2.61 -18.17 -24.74
N VAL A 69 3.21 -18.38 -23.58
CA VAL A 69 4.61 -18.05 -23.31
C VAL A 69 5.48 -18.95 -24.20
N LYS A 70 6.22 -18.35 -25.15
CA LYS A 70 7.18 -19.08 -25.97
C LYS A 70 8.28 -19.66 -25.07
N VAL A 71 8.66 -20.91 -25.31
CA VAL A 71 9.75 -21.57 -24.58
C VAL A 71 11.07 -20.93 -25.02
N THR A 72 11.59 -20.01 -24.22
CA THR A 72 12.91 -19.40 -24.40
C THR A 72 13.96 -20.14 -23.57
N TYR A 73 15.24 -19.79 -23.76
CA TYR A 73 16.36 -20.35 -22.99
C TYR A 73 16.15 -20.26 -21.46
N ASP A 74 15.46 -19.21 -20.99
CA ASP A 74 15.16 -18.99 -19.57
C ASP A 74 13.87 -19.68 -19.06
N ALA A 75 13.21 -20.51 -19.87
CA ALA A 75 11.93 -21.12 -19.52
C ALA A 75 11.97 -21.90 -18.18
N GLN A 76 13.07 -22.59 -17.92
CA GLN A 76 13.26 -23.33 -16.67
C GLN A 76 13.38 -22.40 -15.46
N LYS A 77 14.13 -21.28 -15.59
CA LYS A 77 14.28 -20.27 -14.53
C LYS A 77 12.95 -19.60 -14.22
N ASN A 78 12.21 -19.21 -15.26
CA ASN A 78 10.88 -18.59 -15.13
C ASN A 78 9.86 -19.55 -14.51
N TRP A 79 9.91 -20.83 -14.84
CA TRP A 79 9.08 -21.85 -14.19
C TRP A 79 9.40 -21.99 -12.70
N LYS A 80 10.69 -22.08 -12.33
CA LYS A 80 11.12 -22.13 -10.92
C LYS A 80 10.66 -20.90 -10.15
N ALA A 81 10.81 -19.70 -10.73
CA ALA A 81 10.36 -18.45 -10.14
C ALA A 81 8.85 -18.44 -9.86
N ARG A 82 8.03 -18.80 -10.85
CA ARG A 82 6.56 -18.92 -10.68
C ARG A 82 6.17 -19.91 -9.60
N LYS A 83 6.86 -21.06 -9.52
CA LYS A 83 6.63 -22.06 -8.45
C LYS A 83 6.94 -21.49 -7.07
N ALA A 84 8.04 -20.75 -6.94
CA ALA A 84 8.44 -20.12 -5.68
C ALA A 84 7.46 -19.03 -5.24
N GLU A 85 6.99 -18.20 -6.18
CA GLU A 85 5.95 -17.19 -5.92
C GLU A 85 4.63 -17.83 -5.49
N LEU A 86 4.18 -18.88 -6.19
CA LEU A 86 2.95 -19.60 -5.85
C LEU A 86 3.03 -20.24 -4.46
N LYS A 87 4.19 -20.79 -4.08
CA LYS A 87 4.42 -21.30 -2.73
C LYS A 87 4.29 -20.18 -1.67
N LYS A 88 4.88 -19.02 -1.92
CA LYS A 88 4.80 -17.86 -1.02
C LYS A 88 3.37 -17.34 -0.89
N THR A 89 2.63 -17.21 -1.99
CA THR A 89 1.24 -16.73 -1.97
C THR A 89 0.33 -17.72 -1.26
N ARG A 90 0.49 -19.03 -1.51
CA ARG A 90 -0.25 -20.08 -0.81
C ARG A 90 -0.03 -20.02 0.71
N LEU A 91 1.23 -19.98 1.16
CA LEU A 91 1.56 -19.85 2.58
C LEU A 91 0.95 -18.59 3.21
N LYS A 92 0.94 -17.46 2.49
CA LYS A 92 0.33 -16.22 2.97
C LYS A 92 -1.19 -16.34 3.09
N ASN A 93 -1.83 -16.99 2.11
CA ASN A 93 -3.27 -17.19 2.09
C ASN A 93 -3.72 -18.16 3.18
N GLU A 94 -2.99 -19.25 3.42
CA GLU A 94 -3.23 -20.20 4.51
C GLU A 94 -3.20 -19.48 5.88
N ARG A 95 -2.15 -18.71 6.17
CA ARG A 95 -2.08 -17.90 7.41
C ARG A 95 -3.22 -16.91 7.56
N GLN A 96 -3.69 -16.31 6.46
CA GLN A 96 -4.80 -15.38 6.49
C GLN A 96 -6.15 -16.08 6.69
N ALA A 97 -6.30 -17.30 6.17
CA ALA A 97 -7.50 -18.11 6.40
C ALA A 97 -7.62 -18.47 7.90
N ASP A 98 -6.54 -18.94 8.51
CA ASP A 98 -6.49 -19.30 9.94
C ASP A 98 -6.83 -18.11 10.86
N LEU A 99 -6.44 -16.89 10.48
CA LEU A 99 -6.77 -15.67 11.23
C LEU A 99 -8.23 -15.25 11.10
N ASN A 100 -8.88 -15.61 9.99
CA ASN A 100 -10.26 -15.25 9.68
C ASN A 100 -11.25 -16.36 10.05
N ASP A 101 -10.80 -17.39 10.77
CA ASP A 101 -11.64 -18.50 11.20
C ASP A 101 -12.88 -17.99 11.94
N ILE A 102 -14.03 -18.10 11.26
CA ILE A 102 -15.36 -17.66 11.69
C ILE A 102 -15.84 -18.48 12.91
N SER A 103 -15.20 -19.62 13.16
CA SER A 103 -15.46 -20.52 14.29
C SER A 103 -15.24 -19.86 15.66
N LYS A 104 -14.41 -18.81 15.74
CA LYS A 104 -14.22 -18.05 16.98
C LYS A 104 -15.29 -16.96 17.05
N PRO A 105 -16.23 -17.02 18.00
CA PRO A 105 -17.22 -15.97 18.16
C PRO A 105 -16.48 -14.64 18.40
N PRO A 106 -16.82 -13.58 17.67
CA PRO A 106 -16.17 -12.29 17.83
C PRO A 106 -16.35 -11.81 19.28
N TYR A 107 -15.25 -11.38 19.91
CA TYR A 107 -15.26 -10.84 21.26
C TYR A 107 -16.27 -9.68 21.35
N PHE A 108 -17.41 -9.92 22.01
CA PHE A 108 -18.55 -8.99 22.08
C PHE A 108 -19.00 -8.44 20.72
N GLY A 109 -18.97 -9.25 19.65
CA GLY A 109 -19.36 -8.80 18.31
C GLY A 109 -18.32 -7.94 17.58
N HIS A 110 -17.15 -7.68 18.18
CA HIS A 110 -16.07 -6.98 17.51
C HIS A 110 -15.22 -7.94 16.67
N LYS A 111 -15.04 -7.60 15.38
CA LYS A 111 -14.20 -8.35 14.43
C LYS A 111 -12.73 -8.46 14.87
N LYS A 112 -12.24 -7.52 15.68
CA LYS A 112 -10.87 -7.51 16.21
C LYS A 112 -10.92 -7.39 17.73
N PRO A 113 -10.12 -8.19 18.46
CA PRO A 113 -10.01 -8.03 19.89
C PRO A 113 -9.42 -6.66 20.25
N PRO A 114 -9.74 -6.12 21.44
CA PRO A 114 -9.13 -4.89 21.94
C PRO A 114 -7.59 -4.97 21.96
N LYS A 115 -6.94 -3.83 21.66
CA LYS A 115 -5.48 -3.73 21.67
C LYS A 115 -4.96 -3.86 23.10
N LYS A 116 -4.17 -4.90 23.38
CA LYS A 116 -3.40 -5.03 24.62
C LYS A 116 -2.14 -4.16 24.54
N ASN A 117 -1.97 -3.23 25.47
CA ASN A 117 -0.77 -2.39 25.55
C ASN A 117 0.27 -3.05 26.50
N PRO A 118 1.57 -3.01 26.16
CA PRO A 118 2.62 -3.39 27.11
C PRO A 118 2.65 -2.42 28.29
N PRO A 119 3.25 -2.81 29.43
CA PRO A 119 3.23 -2.02 30.67
C PRO A 119 3.77 -0.59 30.49
N ASP A 120 4.77 -0.41 29.61
CA ASP A 120 5.32 0.92 29.34
C ASP A 120 4.40 1.86 28.55
N LYS A 121 3.39 1.32 27.87
CA LYS A 121 2.42 2.08 27.08
C LYS A 121 1.03 2.16 27.74
N MET A 122 0.92 1.66 28.97
CA MET A 122 -0.27 1.82 29.79
C MET A 122 -0.43 3.28 30.21
N LYS A 123 -1.68 3.76 30.22
CA LYS A 123 -1.98 5.12 30.68
C LYS A 123 -2.05 5.12 32.20
N TYR A 124 -1.61 6.22 32.80
CA TYR A 124 -1.83 6.45 34.22
C TYR A 124 -3.31 6.74 34.47
N CYS A 125 -3.88 6.09 35.48
CA CYS A 125 -5.20 6.41 35.96
C CYS A 125 -5.18 7.78 36.63
N ARG A 126 -6.09 8.68 36.23
CA ARG A 126 -6.12 10.07 36.74
C ARG A 126 -6.48 10.16 38.22
N THR A 127 -7.16 9.15 38.76
CA THR A 127 -7.60 9.10 40.16
C THR A 127 -6.61 8.32 41.02
N CYS A 128 -6.16 7.16 40.54
CA CYS A 128 -5.34 6.25 41.33
C CYS A 128 -3.83 6.49 41.20
N GLY A 129 -3.38 7.22 40.17
CA GLY A 129 -1.95 7.48 39.91
C GLY A 129 -1.13 6.25 39.47
N ILE A 130 -1.72 5.06 39.41
CA ILE A 130 -1.09 3.81 38.95
C ILE A 130 -1.41 3.52 37.47
N ARG A 131 -0.61 2.65 36.83
CA ARG A 131 -0.83 2.19 35.45
C ARG A 131 -1.88 1.08 35.42
N HIS A 132 -2.92 1.25 34.60
CA HIS A 132 -3.95 0.24 34.32
C HIS A 132 -3.77 -0.32 32.90
#